data_AF-A0AB34Z545-F1
#
_entry.id   AF-A0AB34Z545-F1
#
_cell.length_a   1.000
_cell.length_b   1.000
_cell.length_c   1.000
_cell.angle_alpha   90.00
_cell.angle_beta   90.00
_cell.angle_gamma   90.00
#
_symmetry.space_group_name_H-M   'P 1'
#
loop_
_entity.id
_entity.type
_entity.pdbx_description
1 polymer ?
#
loop_
_entity_poly.entity_id
_entity_poly.type
_entity_poly.pdbx_seq_one_letter_code
_entity_poly.pdbx_strand_id
1 'polypeptide(L)'
;MNKNMKMFIICAVFALLSSCKNYAISKDTEKNLKGFLEKELMQGDDPNNSLFNPPPILPSSRHDNTLVLKAAQAQSGGQKEVKKEDKQKEKKEDNKEKEEIEKQIKELKDKIEKSDKKTSLETYLEYEGEIKKIREELEEKLKDKKEEKEKLEKELKDLEESLKKKKDERKKALEEAKKKFEEFKGQVDSTTGETSGEQVKGQGQIGGQAWSKAQELGLSANYSSSAGTSDMTKGIIDDAIKKIEEELKKLLEDKKE
;
A
#
# COMPACT_ATOMS: atom_id res chain seq x y z
N MET A 1 -6.26 -21.39 27.06
CA MET A 1 -5.18 -21.20 26.06
C MET A 1 -4.35 -20.01 26.51
N ASN A 2 -3.09 -20.22 26.92
CA ASN A 2 -2.21 -19.16 27.41
C ASN A 2 -1.91 -18.13 26.29
N LYS A 3 -1.71 -16.85 26.65
CA LYS A 3 -1.47 -15.76 25.68
C LYS A 3 -0.36 -16.09 24.68
N ASN A 4 0.71 -16.71 25.16
CA ASN A 4 1.86 -17.12 24.34
C ASN A 4 1.44 -18.15 23.26
N MET A 5 0.51 -19.05 23.59
CA MET A 5 0.00 -20.07 22.66
C MET A 5 -0.90 -19.46 21.56
N LYS A 6 -1.63 -18.38 21.88
CA LYS A 6 -2.43 -17.63 20.88
C LYS A 6 -1.55 -16.86 19.90
N MET A 7 -0.45 -16.28 20.39
CA MET A 7 0.52 -15.56 19.54
C MET A 7 1.20 -16.50 18.53
N PHE A 8 1.61 -17.69 18.97
CA PHE A 8 2.21 -18.68 18.06
C PHE A 8 1.26 -19.15 16.95
N ILE A 9 -0.03 -19.33 17.25
CA ILE A 9 -1.03 -19.74 16.25
C ILE A 9 -1.26 -18.63 15.22
N ILE A 10 -1.29 -17.36 15.65
CA ILE A 10 -1.46 -16.21 14.74
C ILE A 10 -0.23 -16.04 13.84
N CYS A 11 0.99 -16.15 14.39
CA CYS A 11 2.22 -16.09 13.61
C CYS A 11 2.32 -17.22 12.57
N ALA A 12 1.89 -18.44 12.91
CA ALA A 12 1.91 -19.56 11.99
C ALA A 12 0.94 -19.38 10.81
N VAL A 13 -0.26 -18.85 11.05
CA VAL A 13 -1.25 -18.56 9.99
C VAL A 13 -0.75 -17.42 9.07
N PHE A 14 -0.11 -16.40 9.64
CA PHE A 14 0.45 -15.29 8.87
C PHE A 14 1.61 -15.73 7.96
N ALA A 15 2.48 -16.61 8.45
CA ALA A 15 3.55 -17.21 7.64
C ALA A 15 3.00 -18.07 6.50
N LEU A 16 1.93 -18.84 6.75
CA LEU A 16 1.29 -19.68 5.72
C LEU A 16 0.67 -18.82 4.61
N LEU A 17 -0.10 -17.78 4.96
CA LEU A 17 -0.71 -16.87 3.98
C LEU A 17 0.32 -16.09 3.16
N SER A 18 1.45 -15.72 3.78
CA SER A 18 2.57 -15.05 3.10
C SER A 18 3.23 -15.94 2.06
N SER A 19 3.34 -17.25 2.34
CA SER A 19 3.91 -18.22 1.40
C SER A 19 3.01 -18.49 0.19
N CYS A 20 1.69 -18.33 0.34
CA CYS A 20 0.72 -18.56 -0.74
C CYS A 20 0.62 -17.41 -1.76
N LYS A 21 1.20 -16.22 -1.50
CA LYS A 21 1.21 -15.11 -2.46
C LYS A 21 2.23 -15.25 -3.60
N ASN A 22 3.12 -16.26 -3.54
CA ASN A 22 4.20 -16.44 -4.53
C ASN A 22 3.98 -17.60 -5.51
N TYR A 23 2.80 -18.23 -5.56
CA TYR A 23 2.57 -19.44 -6.38
C TYR A 23 1.40 -19.37 -7.38
N ALA A 24 0.78 -18.21 -7.63
CA ALA A 24 -0.37 -18.15 -8.55
C ALA A 24 -0.42 -16.91 -9.45
N ILE A 25 0.73 -16.41 -9.91
CA ILE A 25 0.74 -15.51 -11.09
C ILE A 25 0.97 -16.40 -12.32
N SER A 26 -0.13 -17.01 -12.79
CA SER A 26 -0.12 -17.73 -14.07
C SER A 26 0.13 -16.73 -15.19
N LYS A 27 1.09 -17.10 -16.06
CA LYS A 27 1.63 -16.44 -17.26
C LYS A 27 0.61 -15.98 -18.34
N ASP A 28 -0.69 -15.99 -18.06
CA ASP A 28 -1.74 -15.75 -19.06
C ASP A 28 -2.34 -14.33 -19.05
N THR A 29 -2.10 -13.53 -18.01
CA THR A 29 -2.60 -12.14 -17.96
C THR A 29 -1.74 -11.15 -18.75
N GLU A 30 -0.48 -11.50 -19.07
CA GLU A 30 0.46 -10.59 -19.74
C GLU A 30 0.27 -10.54 -21.28
N LYS A 31 -0.34 -11.58 -21.88
CA LYS A 31 -0.57 -11.63 -23.33
C LYS A 31 -1.74 -10.76 -23.80
N ASN A 32 -2.74 -10.53 -22.96
CA ASN A 32 -3.93 -9.75 -23.33
C ASN A 32 -3.72 -8.22 -23.30
N LEU A 33 -2.76 -7.72 -22.52
CA LEU A 33 -2.41 -6.29 -22.55
C LEU A 33 -1.55 -5.91 -23.77
N LYS A 34 -0.68 -6.83 -24.24
CA LYS A 34 0.23 -6.57 -25.35
C LYS A 34 -0.48 -6.41 -26.70
N GLY A 35 -1.53 -7.19 -26.94
CA GLY A 35 -2.31 -7.13 -28.19
C GLY A 35 -3.15 -5.85 -28.36
N PHE A 36 -3.45 -5.13 -27.26
CA PHE A 36 -4.25 -3.90 -27.32
C PHE A 36 -3.41 -2.67 -27.67
N LEU A 37 -2.18 -2.59 -27.15
CA LEU A 37 -1.24 -1.49 -27.41
C LEU A 37 -0.60 -1.53 -28.81
N GLU A 38 -0.39 -2.73 -29.36
CA GLU A 38 0.25 -2.88 -30.67
C GLU A 38 -0.67 -2.47 -31.83
N LYS A 39 -1.99 -2.46 -31.61
CA LYS A 39 -2.99 -2.05 -32.61
C LYS A 39 -3.16 -0.53 -32.73
N GLU A 40 -2.74 0.23 -31.72
CA GLU A 40 -2.83 1.70 -31.69
C GLU A 40 -1.56 2.39 -32.22
N LEU A 41 -0.48 1.64 -32.42
CA LEU A 41 0.81 2.14 -32.95
C LEU A 41 1.06 1.85 -34.44
N MET A 42 0.12 1.20 -35.16
CA MET A 42 0.29 0.84 -36.59
C MET A 42 -0.48 1.72 -37.58
N GLN A 43 -0.94 2.91 -37.19
CA GLN A 43 -1.46 3.90 -38.15
C GLN A 43 -0.61 5.17 -38.13
N GLY A 44 0.41 5.17 -38.98
CA GLY A 44 1.29 6.32 -39.20
C GLY A 44 2.39 6.06 -40.21
N ASP A 45 2.06 5.45 -41.36
CA ASP A 45 2.97 5.43 -42.51
C ASP A 45 2.89 6.77 -43.25
N ASP A 46 3.89 7.63 -43.04
CA ASP A 46 4.30 8.63 -44.03
C ASP A 46 5.78 8.37 -44.40
N PRO A 47 6.09 7.96 -45.64
CA PRO A 47 7.42 7.51 -46.02
C PRO A 47 8.23 8.67 -46.57
N ASN A 48 8.89 9.46 -45.72
CA ASN A 48 10.07 10.25 -46.08
C ASN A 48 10.65 10.99 -44.87
N ASN A 49 11.60 10.38 -44.15
CA ASN A 49 12.92 11.01 -43.98
C ASN A 49 13.95 10.02 -43.44
N SER A 50 15.03 9.91 -44.19
CA SER A 50 16.31 9.33 -43.81
C SER A 50 16.93 10.04 -42.60
N LEU A 51 17.94 9.38 -42.00
CA LEU A 51 19.05 9.97 -41.25
C LEU A 51 18.92 9.86 -39.72
N PHE A 52 19.43 8.76 -39.15
CA PHE A 52 20.61 8.76 -38.28
C PHE A 52 20.80 7.36 -37.66
N ASN A 53 21.84 6.65 -38.11
CA ASN A 53 22.36 5.47 -37.43
C ASN A 53 23.08 5.91 -36.14
N PRO A 54 22.95 5.19 -35.01
CA PRO A 54 23.86 5.35 -33.89
C PRO A 54 25.19 4.61 -34.19
N PRO A 55 26.35 5.17 -33.84
CA PRO A 55 27.63 4.47 -33.99
C PRO A 55 27.87 3.44 -32.85
N PRO A 56 28.73 2.45 -33.10
CA PRO A 56 28.88 1.25 -32.28
C PRO A 56 29.75 1.43 -31.03
N ILE A 57 29.49 0.56 -30.05
CA ILE A 57 30.26 0.37 -28.82
C ILE A 57 31.60 -0.30 -29.14
N LEU A 58 32.70 0.15 -28.50
CA LEU A 58 33.89 -0.66 -28.25
C LEU A 58 34.38 -0.50 -26.80
N PRO A 59 34.82 -1.59 -26.12
CA PRO A 59 35.43 -1.58 -24.79
C PRO A 59 36.96 -1.70 -24.87
N SER A 60 37.71 -1.16 -23.89
CA SER A 60 38.92 -1.77 -23.28
C SER A 60 39.77 -0.79 -22.48
N SER A 61 40.35 -1.33 -21.39
CA SER A 61 41.55 -0.91 -20.61
C SER A 61 41.17 -0.95 -19.11
N ARG A 62 41.42 -2.01 -18.32
CA ARG A 62 42.66 -2.74 -17.98
C ARG A 62 43.81 -1.85 -17.52
N HIS A 63 43.87 -1.58 -16.21
CA HIS A 63 45.12 -1.53 -15.47
C HIS A 63 44.95 -2.16 -14.08
N ASP A 64 45.70 -3.25 -13.90
CA ASP A 64 46.06 -3.86 -12.63
C ASP A 64 46.77 -2.85 -11.72
N ASN A 65 46.62 -2.99 -10.40
CA ASN A 65 47.73 -2.90 -9.45
C ASN A 65 47.32 -3.48 -8.09
N THR A 66 47.79 -4.71 -7.89
CA THR A 66 47.85 -5.47 -6.64
C THR A 66 48.75 -4.77 -5.61
N LEU A 67 48.30 -4.62 -4.36
CA LEU A 67 49.19 -4.34 -3.23
C LEU A 67 48.95 -5.32 -2.06
N VAL A 68 49.83 -6.31 -2.10
CA VAL A 68 50.34 -7.26 -1.11
C VAL A 68 50.07 -6.97 0.37
N LEU A 69 49.50 -7.98 1.03
CA LEU A 69 49.56 -8.30 2.46
C LEU A 69 50.99 -8.30 3.01
N LYS A 70 51.22 -7.65 4.17
CA LYS A 70 52.37 -7.99 5.02
C LYS A 70 51.95 -8.02 6.49
N ALA A 71 52.01 -9.22 7.05
CA ALA A 71 51.97 -9.48 8.47
C ALA A 71 53.30 -9.08 9.13
N ALA A 72 53.23 -8.55 10.35
CA ALA A 72 54.31 -8.58 11.32
C ALA A 72 53.70 -8.67 12.72
N GLN A 73 54.29 -9.56 13.52
CA GLN A 73 53.81 -10.11 14.78
C GLN A 73 54.68 -9.59 15.94
N ALA A 74 54.05 -9.46 17.12
CA ALA A 74 54.62 -9.36 18.47
C ALA A 74 55.35 -8.04 18.84
N GLN A 75 55.26 -7.48 20.05
CA GLN A 75 55.29 -8.13 21.37
C GLN A 75 54.75 -7.21 22.49
N SER A 76 54.23 -7.87 23.55
CA SER A 76 54.43 -7.54 24.97
C SER A 76 53.60 -6.43 25.66
N GLY A 77 52.67 -6.87 26.51
CA GLY A 77 52.74 -6.54 27.95
C GLY A 77 51.52 -5.88 28.58
N GLY A 78 50.91 -6.56 29.56
CA GLY A 78 50.19 -5.89 30.66
C GLY A 78 48.76 -6.40 30.95
N GLN A 79 48.64 -7.16 32.04
CA GLN A 79 47.41 -7.68 32.66
C GLN A 79 46.27 -6.66 32.82
N LYS A 80 45.03 -7.12 32.61
CA LYS A 80 43.91 -7.06 33.58
C LYS A 80 42.66 -7.73 32.99
N GLU A 81 42.60 -9.05 33.10
CA GLU A 81 41.34 -9.79 33.10
C GLU A 81 41.02 -10.12 34.55
N VAL A 82 39.95 -9.53 35.10
CA VAL A 82 38.83 -10.19 35.78
C VAL A 82 37.77 -9.08 35.96
N LYS A 83 36.51 -9.39 35.61
CA LYS A 83 35.28 -8.55 35.66
C LYS A 83 34.87 -7.89 34.34
N LYS A 84 34.55 -8.68 33.31
CA LYS A 84 33.80 -8.18 32.13
C LYS A 84 32.84 -9.20 31.49
N GLU A 85 32.41 -10.25 32.18
CA GLU A 85 31.54 -11.25 31.54
C GLU A 85 30.03 -11.04 31.75
N ASP A 86 29.59 -10.25 32.73
CA ASP A 86 28.14 -10.03 32.94
C ASP A 86 27.56 -8.82 32.19
N LYS A 87 28.37 -7.85 31.74
CA LYS A 87 27.88 -6.64 31.02
C LYS A 87 27.81 -6.77 29.49
N GLN A 88 28.24 -7.90 28.93
CA GLN A 88 28.36 -8.07 27.48
C GLN A 88 27.21 -8.86 26.86
N LYS A 89 26.37 -9.52 27.68
CA LYS A 89 25.11 -10.13 27.23
C LYS A 89 23.96 -9.12 27.14
N GLU A 90 23.80 -8.23 28.12
CA GLU A 90 22.75 -7.19 28.09
C GLU A 90 22.87 -6.26 26.86
N LYS A 91 24.07 -5.74 26.54
CA LYS A 91 24.25 -4.82 25.41
C LYS A 91 23.99 -5.40 24.01
N LYS A 92 24.02 -6.72 23.84
CA LYS A 92 23.84 -7.37 22.52
C LYS A 92 22.36 -7.68 22.23
N GLU A 93 21.60 -7.97 23.28
CA GLU A 93 20.16 -8.23 23.21
C GLU A 93 19.37 -6.92 23.14
N ASP A 94 19.85 -5.91 23.89
CA ASP A 94 19.31 -4.55 23.94
C ASP A 94 19.24 -3.82 22.59
N ASN A 95 20.21 -4.08 21.71
CA ASN A 95 20.24 -3.48 20.38
C ASN A 95 19.32 -4.20 19.40
N LYS A 96 19.06 -5.49 19.64
CA LYS A 96 18.26 -6.34 18.75
C LYS A 96 16.77 -6.04 18.86
N GLU A 97 16.26 -5.82 20.08
CA GLU A 97 14.86 -5.46 20.31
C GLU A 97 14.53 -4.09 19.72
N LYS A 98 15.44 -3.13 19.88
CA LYS A 98 15.34 -1.81 19.26
C LYS A 98 15.33 -1.89 17.73
N GLU A 99 16.27 -2.62 17.14
CA GLU A 99 16.34 -2.81 15.69
C GLU A 99 15.06 -3.47 15.14
N GLU A 100 14.43 -4.37 15.90
CA GLU A 100 13.15 -4.98 15.53
C GLU A 100 12.01 -3.96 15.50
N ILE A 101 11.87 -3.14 16.54
CA ILE A 101 10.84 -2.09 16.63
C ILE A 101 11.06 -1.03 15.53
N GLU A 102 12.31 -0.59 15.33
CA GLU A 102 12.65 0.39 14.29
C GLU A 102 12.31 -0.14 12.89
N LYS A 103 12.53 -1.43 12.65
CA LYS A 103 12.13 -2.09 11.40
C LYS A 103 10.61 -2.14 11.24
N GLN A 104 9.85 -2.44 12.30
CA GLN A 104 8.38 -2.42 12.27
C GLN A 104 7.84 -1.01 11.96
N ILE A 105 8.37 0.02 12.62
CA ILE A 105 8.00 1.42 12.37
C ILE A 105 8.27 1.80 10.92
N LYS A 106 9.46 1.45 10.40
CA LYS A 106 9.84 1.73 9.02
C LYS A 106 8.95 1.00 8.00
N GLU A 107 8.65 -0.27 8.24
CA GLU A 107 7.76 -1.03 7.36
C GLU A 107 6.35 -0.44 7.33
N LEU A 108 5.82 -0.03 8.50
CA LEU A 108 4.51 0.60 8.59
C LEU A 108 4.49 1.98 7.93
N LYS A 109 5.56 2.75 8.09
CA LYS A 109 5.76 4.02 7.38
C LYS A 109 5.73 3.83 5.86
N ASP A 110 6.44 2.83 5.35
CA ASP A 110 6.43 2.52 3.92
C ASP A 110 5.02 2.11 3.43
N LYS A 111 4.27 1.33 4.22
CA LYS A 111 2.88 0.96 3.91
C LYS A 111 1.96 2.19 3.84
N ILE A 112 2.07 3.08 4.82
CA ILE A 112 1.29 4.32 4.88
C ILE A 112 1.66 5.24 3.72
N GLU A 113 2.94 5.38 3.39
CA GLU A 113 3.40 6.22 2.29
C GLU A 113 2.90 5.73 0.92
N LYS A 114 2.96 4.41 0.68
CA LYS A 114 2.45 3.74 -0.54
C LYS A 114 0.93 3.70 -0.63
N SER A 115 0.22 3.97 0.48
CA SER A 115 -1.24 4.04 0.48
C SER A 115 -1.74 5.21 -0.35
N ASP A 116 -2.71 4.94 -1.20
CA ASP A 116 -3.25 5.89 -2.18
C ASP A 116 -4.73 6.19 -1.92
N LYS A 117 -5.35 6.88 -2.87
CA LYS A 117 -6.78 7.23 -2.83
C LYS A 117 -7.72 6.01 -2.91
N LYS A 118 -7.24 4.81 -3.24
CA LYS A 118 -8.02 3.56 -3.27
C LYS A 118 -7.90 2.78 -1.95
N THR A 119 -6.93 3.11 -1.10
CA THR A 119 -6.80 2.51 0.23
C THR A 119 -8.05 2.78 1.05
N SER A 120 -8.61 1.71 1.63
CA SER A 120 -9.85 1.79 2.39
C SER A 120 -9.62 2.36 3.80
N LEU A 121 -10.68 2.91 4.39
CA LEU A 121 -10.67 3.32 5.80
C LEU A 121 -10.39 2.16 6.75
N GLU A 122 -10.82 0.94 6.39
CA GLU A 122 -10.51 -0.27 7.17
C GLU A 122 -9.01 -0.54 7.24
N THR A 123 -8.29 -0.45 6.12
CA THR A 123 -6.83 -0.59 6.13
C THR A 123 -6.15 0.50 6.97
N TYR A 124 -6.67 1.73 6.96
CA TYR A 124 -6.16 2.78 7.84
C TYR A 124 -6.43 2.49 9.33
N LEU A 125 -7.57 1.89 9.68
CA LEU A 125 -7.86 1.42 11.04
C LEU A 125 -6.93 0.28 11.47
N GLU A 126 -6.61 -0.64 10.56
CA GLU A 126 -5.61 -1.69 10.82
C GLU A 126 -4.24 -1.09 11.14
N TYR A 127 -3.81 -0.07 10.40
CA TYR A 127 -2.55 0.63 10.69
C TYR A 127 -2.57 1.35 12.05
N GLU A 128 -3.69 1.95 12.47
CA GLU A 128 -3.82 2.53 13.82
C GLU A 128 -3.66 1.44 14.90
N GLY A 129 -4.22 0.26 14.66
CA GLY A 129 -4.04 -0.92 15.51
C GLY A 129 -2.58 -1.41 15.56
N GLU A 130 -1.87 -1.41 14.42
CA GLU A 130 -0.44 -1.73 14.36
C GLU A 130 0.39 -0.70 15.14
N ILE A 131 0.12 0.60 15.02
CA ILE A 131 0.79 1.65 15.81
C ILE A 131 0.59 1.41 17.31
N LYS A 132 -0.63 1.09 17.76
CA LYS A 132 -0.93 0.79 19.17
C LYS A 132 -0.11 -0.41 19.67
N LYS A 133 -0.04 -1.50 18.90
CA LYS A 133 0.77 -2.69 19.25
C LYS A 133 2.25 -2.36 19.34
N ILE A 134 2.80 -1.60 18.39
CA ILE A 134 4.20 -1.19 18.41
C ILE A 134 4.48 -0.31 19.64
N ARG A 135 3.57 0.60 20.01
CA ARG A 135 3.70 1.40 21.26
C ARG A 135 3.73 0.52 22.51
N GLU A 136 2.89 -0.50 22.58
CA GLU A 136 2.88 -1.45 23.70
C GLU A 136 4.19 -2.26 23.76
N GLU A 137 4.67 -2.77 22.62
CA GLU A 137 5.96 -3.47 22.55
C GLU A 137 7.14 -2.57 22.92
N LEU A 138 7.11 -1.30 22.48
CA LEU A 138 8.09 -0.28 22.85
C LEU A 138 8.11 -0.05 24.37
N GLU A 139 6.93 0.06 24.99
CA GLU A 139 6.81 0.20 26.45
C GLU A 139 7.27 -1.05 27.19
N GLU A 140 7.02 -2.25 26.67
CA GLU A 140 7.38 -3.49 27.34
C GLU A 140 8.89 -3.78 27.26
N LYS A 141 9.48 -3.64 26.07
CA LYS A 141 10.87 -4.02 25.75
C LYS A 141 11.89 -2.94 26.14
N LEU A 142 11.53 -1.65 26.08
CA LEU A 142 12.48 -0.54 26.30
C LEU A 142 12.24 0.27 27.60
N LYS A 143 11.69 -0.35 28.65
CA LYS A 143 11.37 0.32 29.94
C LYS A 143 12.52 1.12 30.53
N ASP A 144 13.73 0.55 30.49
CA ASP A 144 14.91 1.13 31.14
C ASP A 144 15.70 2.09 30.22
N LYS A 145 15.33 2.20 28.94
CA LYS A 145 16.05 2.97 27.91
C LYS A 145 15.30 4.25 27.51
N LYS A 146 15.19 5.17 28.47
CA LYS A 146 14.39 6.40 28.34
C LYS A 146 14.67 7.21 27.06
N GLU A 147 15.94 7.42 26.70
CA GLU A 147 16.30 8.27 25.55
C GLU A 147 15.94 7.62 24.20
N GLU A 148 16.11 6.30 24.08
CA GLU A 148 15.79 5.57 22.84
C GLU A 148 14.28 5.45 22.65
N LYS A 149 13.58 5.15 23.75
CA LYS A 149 12.13 5.13 23.80
C LYS A 149 11.54 6.47 23.36
N GLU A 150 12.07 7.59 23.86
CA GLU A 150 11.59 8.93 23.48
C GLU A 150 11.76 9.22 21.98
N LYS A 151 12.85 8.73 21.35
CA LYS A 151 13.08 8.89 19.91
C LYS A 151 12.06 8.10 19.09
N LEU A 152 11.88 6.81 19.38
CA LEU A 152 10.93 5.96 18.66
C LEU A 152 9.47 6.40 18.91
N GLU A 153 9.17 6.91 20.10
CA GLU A 153 7.84 7.43 20.41
C GLU A 153 7.51 8.71 19.63
N LYS A 154 8.50 9.58 19.38
CA LYS A 154 8.35 10.72 18.46
C LYS A 154 8.07 10.25 17.04
N GLU A 155 8.82 9.27 16.54
CA GLU A 155 8.59 8.71 15.20
C GLU A 155 7.19 8.08 15.06
N LEU A 156 6.72 7.35 16.07
CA LEU A 156 5.37 6.80 16.10
C LEU A 156 4.29 7.89 16.12
N LYS A 157 4.54 8.99 16.83
CA LYS A 157 3.62 10.13 16.86
C LYS A 157 3.54 10.83 15.50
N ASP A 158 4.67 11.07 14.87
CA ASP A 158 4.72 11.64 13.51
C ASP A 158 4.00 10.73 12.50
N LEU A 159 4.17 9.41 12.66
CA LEU A 159 3.49 8.41 11.84
C LEU A 159 1.96 8.42 12.05
N GLU A 160 1.51 8.54 13.31
CA GLU A 160 0.10 8.64 13.68
C GLU A 160 -0.55 9.91 13.11
N GLU A 161 0.15 11.05 13.16
CA GLU A 161 -0.32 12.30 12.55
C GLU A 161 -0.44 12.19 11.02
N SER A 162 0.55 11.57 10.36
CA SER A 162 0.52 11.28 8.92
C SER A 162 -0.64 10.35 8.53
N LEU A 163 -0.82 9.27 9.29
CA LEU A 163 -1.90 8.31 9.11
C LEU A 163 -3.28 8.98 9.25
N LYS A 164 -3.46 9.77 10.31
CA LYS A 164 -4.70 10.51 10.56
C LYS A 164 -5.03 11.44 9.41
N LYS A 165 -4.05 12.19 8.89
CA LYS A 165 -4.24 13.07 7.74
C LYS A 165 -4.73 12.30 6.51
N LYS A 166 -4.10 11.18 6.17
CA LYS A 166 -4.53 10.35 5.02
C LYS A 166 -5.92 9.76 5.22
N LYS A 167 -6.25 9.31 6.44
CA LYS A 167 -7.57 8.79 6.80
C LYS A 167 -8.66 9.86 6.68
N ASP A 168 -8.39 11.08 7.17
CA ASP A 168 -9.30 12.22 7.06
C ASP A 168 -9.51 12.65 5.59
N GLU A 169 -8.46 12.66 4.78
CA GLU A 169 -8.53 12.91 3.34
C GLU A 169 -9.39 11.86 2.62
N ARG A 170 -9.18 10.56 2.91
CA ARG A 170 -10.01 9.47 2.36
C ARG A 170 -11.47 9.63 2.78
N LYS A 171 -11.73 9.92 4.05
CA LYS A 171 -13.10 10.14 4.56
C LYS A 171 -13.80 11.28 3.82
N LYS A 172 -13.12 12.42 3.68
CA LYS A 172 -13.66 13.57 2.95
C LYS A 172 -13.94 13.24 1.48
N ALA A 173 -13.01 12.53 0.82
CA ALA A 173 -13.19 12.09 -0.56
C ALA A 173 -14.41 11.17 -0.72
N LEU A 174 -14.65 10.27 0.22
CA LEU A 174 -15.84 9.41 0.25
C LEU A 174 -17.13 10.20 0.46
N GLU A 175 -17.15 11.16 1.39
CA GLU A 175 -18.33 12.02 1.62
C GLU A 175 -18.66 12.88 0.40
N GLU A 176 -17.66 13.45 -0.27
CA GLU A 176 -17.83 14.20 -1.51
C GLU A 176 -18.29 13.30 -2.66
N ALA A 177 -17.71 12.10 -2.79
CA ALA A 177 -18.11 11.13 -3.78
C ALA A 177 -19.57 10.70 -3.59
N LYS A 178 -20.00 10.45 -2.34
CA LYS A 178 -21.38 10.10 -2.03
C LYS A 178 -22.35 11.14 -2.58
N LYS A 179 -22.11 12.42 -2.30
CA LYS A 179 -22.93 13.53 -2.83
C LYS A 179 -22.98 13.51 -4.36
N LYS A 180 -21.84 13.29 -5.01
CA LYS A 180 -21.76 13.22 -6.47
C LYS A 180 -22.53 12.02 -7.06
N PHE A 181 -22.51 10.86 -6.39
CA PHE A 181 -23.31 9.71 -6.81
C PHE A 181 -24.81 9.95 -6.64
N GLU A 182 -25.24 10.64 -5.59
CA GLU A 182 -26.64 11.07 -5.44
C GLU A 182 -27.06 12.06 -6.53
N GLU A 183 -26.17 12.97 -6.94
CA GLU A 183 -26.38 13.84 -8.10
C GLU A 183 -26.54 13.04 -9.40
N PHE A 184 -25.67 12.05 -9.64
CA PHE A 184 -25.79 11.15 -10.79
C PHE A 184 -27.11 10.39 -10.77
N LYS A 185 -27.55 9.92 -9.60
CA LYS A 185 -28.85 9.26 -9.43
C LYS A 185 -30.00 10.16 -9.88
N GLY A 186 -30.02 11.39 -9.40
CA GLY A 186 -31.02 12.39 -9.82
C GLY A 186 -30.97 12.72 -11.30
N GLN A 187 -29.78 12.79 -11.91
CA GLN A 187 -29.61 13.02 -13.35
C GLN A 187 -30.16 11.85 -14.18
N VAL A 188 -29.91 10.60 -13.75
CA VAL A 188 -30.41 9.40 -14.44
C VAL A 188 -31.93 9.34 -14.42
N ASP A 189 -32.53 9.67 -13.28
CA ASP A 189 -33.99 9.67 -13.12
C ASP A 189 -34.67 10.83 -13.85
N SER A 190 -33.97 11.96 -14.04
CA SER A 190 -34.48 13.12 -14.80
C SER A 190 -34.13 13.10 -16.29
N THR A 191 -33.30 12.15 -16.74
CA THR A 191 -32.94 12.02 -18.16
C THR A 191 -34.19 11.72 -18.99
N THR A 192 -34.55 12.67 -19.84
CA THR A 192 -35.63 12.59 -20.82
C THR A 192 -35.04 12.71 -22.24
N GLY A 193 -35.71 12.14 -23.24
CA GLY A 193 -35.31 12.22 -24.65
C GLY A 193 -36.55 12.19 -25.54
N GLU A 194 -36.46 12.72 -26.76
CA GLU A 194 -37.57 12.63 -27.73
C GLU A 194 -37.81 11.18 -28.15
N THR A 195 -36.76 10.35 -28.08
CA THR A 195 -36.81 8.91 -28.29
C THR A 195 -36.23 8.12 -27.11
N SER A 196 -36.64 6.86 -26.98
CA SER A 196 -36.06 5.94 -25.99
C SER A 196 -34.55 5.77 -26.18
N GLY A 197 -34.05 5.82 -27.42
CA GLY A 197 -32.62 5.74 -27.71
C GLY A 197 -31.81 6.92 -27.18
N GLU A 198 -32.34 8.13 -27.27
CA GLU A 198 -31.71 9.34 -26.72
C GLU A 198 -31.66 9.31 -25.20
N GLN A 199 -32.75 8.87 -24.55
CA GLN A 199 -32.79 8.69 -23.10
C GLN A 199 -31.72 7.69 -22.63
N VAL A 200 -31.65 6.54 -23.28
CA VAL A 200 -30.65 5.49 -22.97
C VAL A 200 -29.23 5.98 -23.19
N LYS A 201 -28.99 6.80 -24.23
CA LYS A 201 -27.67 7.40 -24.50
C LYS A 201 -27.26 8.37 -23.40
N GLY A 202 -28.17 9.25 -22.95
CA GLY A 202 -27.91 10.17 -21.85
C GLY A 202 -27.59 9.43 -20.54
N GLN A 203 -28.38 8.41 -20.20
CA GLN A 203 -28.14 7.57 -19.03
C GLN A 203 -26.81 6.81 -19.13
N GLY A 204 -26.41 6.36 -20.31
CA GLY A 204 -25.12 5.71 -20.54
C GLY A 204 -23.93 6.64 -20.29
N GLN A 205 -24.04 7.92 -20.68
CA GLN A 205 -22.98 8.92 -20.40
C GLN A 205 -22.81 9.14 -18.89
N ILE A 206 -23.92 9.27 -18.16
CA ILE A 206 -23.89 9.40 -16.69
C ILE A 206 -23.30 8.14 -16.06
N GLY A 207 -23.67 6.96 -16.55
CA GLY A 207 -23.10 5.68 -16.12
C GLY A 207 -21.59 5.60 -16.30
N GLY A 208 -21.07 6.07 -17.43
CA GLY A 208 -19.63 6.14 -17.68
C GLY A 208 -18.90 7.07 -16.70
N GLN A 209 -19.51 8.21 -16.36
CA GLN A 209 -18.98 9.13 -15.35
C GLN A 209 -18.99 8.52 -13.94
N ALA A 210 -20.10 7.90 -13.56
CA ALA A 210 -20.26 7.21 -12.28
C ALA A 210 -19.23 6.07 -12.14
N TRP A 211 -19.05 5.26 -13.19
CA TRP A 211 -18.08 4.18 -13.22
C TRP A 211 -16.65 4.69 -13.06
N SER A 212 -16.27 5.73 -13.81
CA SER A 212 -14.94 6.33 -13.73
C SER A 212 -14.66 6.85 -12.32
N LYS A 213 -15.65 7.51 -11.70
CA LYS A 213 -15.53 8.01 -10.32
C LYS A 213 -15.39 6.88 -9.30
N ALA A 214 -16.12 5.78 -9.47
CA ALA A 214 -16.00 4.61 -8.62
C ALA A 214 -14.59 3.99 -8.70
N GLN A 215 -14.05 3.83 -9.92
CA GLN A 215 -12.70 3.31 -10.16
C GLN A 215 -11.59 4.19 -9.56
N GLU A 216 -11.73 5.52 -9.64
CA GLU A 216 -10.81 6.47 -9.01
C GLU A 216 -10.66 6.25 -7.50
N LEU A 217 -11.75 5.82 -6.85
CA LEU A 217 -11.84 5.60 -5.41
C LEU A 217 -11.58 4.14 -5.01
N GLY A 218 -11.29 3.27 -5.97
CA GLY A 218 -11.11 1.84 -5.70
C GLY A 218 -12.40 1.10 -5.37
N LEU A 219 -13.56 1.71 -5.67
CA LEU A 219 -14.86 1.08 -5.49
C LEU A 219 -15.10 0.17 -6.70
N SER A 220 -15.05 -1.15 -6.48
CA SER A 220 -15.50 -2.09 -7.51
C SER A 220 -17.02 -1.93 -7.71
N ALA A 221 -17.52 -2.08 -8.93
CA ALA A 221 -18.95 -2.22 -9.19
C ALA A 221 -19.18 -3.62 -9.74
N ASN A 222 -20.13 -4.37 -9.17
CA ASN A 222 -20.46 -5.70 -9.65
C ASN A 222 -21.78 -5.59 -10.41
N TYR A 223 -21.72 -5.39 -11.72
CA TYR A 223 -22.90 -5.35 -12.57
C TYR A 223 -22.87 -6.48 -13.59
N SER A 224 -24.05 -6.98 -13.94
CA SER A 224 -24.20 -7.96 -15.01
C SER A 224 -23.97 -7.27 -16.36
N SER A 225 -23.11 -7.85 -17.19
CA SER A 225 -22.88 -7.40 -18.57
C SER A 225 -24.10 -7.59 -19.48
N SER A 226 -25.14 -8.29 -19.01
CA SER A 226 -26.40 -8.51 -19.73
C SER A 226 -27.50 -7.49 -19.42
N ALA A 227 -27.25 -6.54 -18.52
CA ALA A 227 -28.24 -5.54 -18.13
C ALA A 227 -28.40 -4.45 -19.21
N GLY A 228 -29.61 -3.90 -19.33
CA GLY A 228 -29.81 -2.70 -20.15
C GLY A 228 -29.00 -1.52 -19.61
N THR A 229 -28.62 -0.57 -20.46
CA THR A 229 -27.77 0.57 -20.06
C THR A 229 -28.33 1.35 -18.87
N SER A 230 -29.66 1.52 -18.80
CA SER A 230 -30.33 2.19 -17.68
C SER A 230 -30.10 1.44 -16.36
N ASP A 231 -30.34 0.14 -16.37
CA ASP A 231 -30.18 -0.75 -15.21
C ASP A 231 -28.71 -0.84 -14.78
N MET A 232 -27.80 -0.89 -15.76
CA MET A 232 -26.36 -0.88 -15.52
C MET A 232 -25.92 0.43 -14.85
N THR A 233 -26.35 1.59 -15.37
CA THR A 233 -26.03 2.89 -14.78
C THR A 233 -26.55 2.99 -13.34
N LYS A 234 -27.81 2.62 -13.10
CA LYS A 234 -28.40 2.63 -11.75
C LYS A 234 -27.65 1.69 -10.81
N GLY A 235 -27.35 0.47 -11.26
CA GLY A 235 -26.57 -0.50 -10.49
C GLY A 235 -25.20 0.01 -10.08
N ILE A 236 -24.45 0.66 -10.99
CA ILE A 236 -23.14 1.26 -10.69
C ILE A 236 -23.27 2.34 -9.60
N ILE A 237 -24.27 3.21 -9.72
CA ILE A 237 -24.48 4.31 -8.78
C ILE A 237 -24.87 3.77 -7.39
N ASP A 238 -25.86 2.89 -7.33
CA ASP A 238 -26.36 2.33 -6.08
C ASP A 238 -25.29 1.48 -5.37
N ASP A 239 -24.53 0.65 -6.11
CA ASP A 239 -23.41 -0.11 -5.54
C ASP A 239 -22.33 0.80 -4.96
N ALA A 240 -21.99 1.88 -5.67
CA ALA A 240 -20.98 2.83 -5.21
C ALA A 240 -21.43 3.55 -3.94
N ILE A 241 -22.67 4.04 -3.89
CA ILE A 241 -23.25 4.65 -2.69
C ILE A 241 -23.20 3.68 -1.52
N LYS A 242 -23.69 2.45 -1.72
CA LYS A 242 -23.70 1.42 -0.68
C LYS A 242 -22.30 1.13 -0.13
N LYS A 243 -21.31 0.94 -1.00
CA LYS A 243 -19.92 0.68 -0.58
C LYS A 243 -19.31 1.84 0.17
N ILE A 244 -19.57 3.07 -0.25
CA ILE A 244 -19.14 4.28 0.47
C ILE A 244 -19.76 4.31 1.88
N GLU A 245 -21.06 4.03 2.00
CA GLU A 245 -21.75 3.99 3.29
C GLU A 245 -21.20 2.91 4.21
N GLU A 246 -20.96 1.70 3.69
CA GLU A 246 -20.35 0.60 4.44
C GLU A 246 -18.96 0.99 4.95
N GLU A 247 -18.11 1.60 4.11
CA GLU A 247 -16.76 2.03 4.50
C GLU A 247 -16.80 3.15 5.55
N LEU A 248 -17.69 4.14 5.40
CA LEU A 248 -17.86 5.22 6.38
C LEU A 248 -18.45 4.71 7.71
N LYS A 249 -19.32 3.69 7.68
CA LYS A 249 -19.92 3.10 8.88
C LYS A 249 -18.88 2.45 9.79
N LYS A 250 -17.82 1.85 9.23
CA LYS A 250 -16.73 1.25 10.00
C LYS A 250 -16.07 2.24 10.97
N LEU A 251 -16.01 3.53 10.61
CA LEU A 251 -15.50 4.59 11.51
C LEU A 251 -16.40 4.87 12.71
N LEU A 252 -17.70 4.58 12.62
CA LEU A 252 -18.66 4.77 13.72
C LEU A 252 -18.64 3.59 14.70
N GLU A 253 -18.33 2.39 14.20
CA GLU A 253 -18.21 1.18 15.00
C GLU A 253 -16.91 1.21 15.82
N ASP A 254 -15.79 1.64 15.24
CA ASP A 254 -14.50 1.79 15.92
C ASP A 254 -14.52 2.83 17.07
N LYS A 255 -15.39 3.84 17.00
CA LYS A 255 -15.55 4.84 18.07
C LYS A 255 -16.34 4.35 19.29
N LYS A 256 -16.94 3.16 19.23
CA LYS A 256 -17.75 2.59 20.32
C LYS A 256 -16.99 1.60 21.20
N GLU A 257 -15.78 1.22 20.82
CA GLU A 257 -14.83 0.41 21.59
C GLU A 257 -13.82 1.28 22.34
#